data_AF-A0A1A9WRF8-F1
#
_entry.id   AF-A0A1A9WRF8-F1
#
_cell.length_a   1.000
_cell.length_b   1.000
_cell.length_c   1.000
_cell.angle_alpha   90.00
_cell.angle_beta   90.00
_cell.angle_gamma   90.00
#
_symmetry.space_group_name_H-M   'P 1'
#
loop_
_entity.id
_entity.type
_entity.pdbx_description
1 polymer ?
#
loop_
_entity_poly.entity_id
_entity_poly.type
_entity_poly.pdbx_seq_one_letter_code
_entity_poly.pdbx_strand_id
1 'polypeptide(L)'
;MNPIVPTLQLDLGSNLNPEDIEEGDDVYFECKVHANPAAYKVIWKHNHQIIQHNQRAGVIVSSGDLALQGVTRHQAGNYTCTASNVEGDGDSNVVELKVMCKYIRSVNNKINEALSLTEAAIVVAAVVVVVVEW
;
A
#
# COMPACT_ATOMS: atom_id res chain seq x y z
N MET A 1 -10.58 10.09 33.36
CA MET A 1 -10.20 9.06 32.35
C MET A 1 -8.81 8.56 32.71
N ASN A 2 -8.56 7.26 32.62
CA ASN A 2 -7.25 6.69 32.95
C ASN A 2 -6.22 7.10 31.87
N PRO A 3 -5.03 7.62 32.23
CA PRO A 3 -3.97 7.86 31.27
C PRO A 3 -3.53 6.57 30.58
N ILE A 4 -3.26 6.63 29.28
CA ILE A 4 -2.79 5.52 28.46
C ILE A 4 -1.72 6.01 27.48
N VAL A 5 -0.77 5.13 27.16
CA VAL A 5 0.11 5.31 26.00
C VAL A 5 -0.72 5.21 24.71
N PRO A 6 -0.29 5.86 23.60
CA PRO A 6 -1.01 5.78 22.35
C PRO A 6 -1.09 4.35 21.81
N THR A 7 -2.26 3.95 21.31
CA THR A 7 -2.44 2.73 20.49
C THR A 7 -2.82 3.15 19.08
N LEU A 8 -2.25 2.48 18.08
CA LEU A 8 -2.33 2.90 16.68
C LEU A 8 -2.74 1.75 15.77
N GLN A 9 -3.59 2.07 14.79
CA GLN A 9 -3.92 1.20 13.67
C GLN A 9 -3.63 1.95 12.37
N LEU A 10 -2.72 1.40 11.57
CA LEU A 10 -2.35 1.92 10.27
C LEU A 10 -3.09 1.13 9.18
N ASP A 11 -3.80 1.86 8.32
CA ASP A 11 -4.53 1.31 7.20
C ASP A 11 -4.14 2.03 5.89
N LEU A 12 -4.19 1.27 4.79
CA LEU A 12 -4.19 1.87 3.46
C LEU A 12 -5.56 2.53 3.21
N GLY A 13 -5.57 3.57 2.39
CA GLY A 13 -6.78 4.26 1.97
C GLY A 13 -7.92 3.35 1.49
N SER A 14 -9.14 3.60 1.96
CA SER A 14 -10.29 2.70 1.74
C SER A 14 -10.70 2.49 0.28
N ASN A 15 -10.37 3.43 -0.62
CA ASN A 15 -10.64 3.30 -2.06
C ASN A 15 -9.47 2.68 -2.85
N LEU A 16 -8.40 2.26 -2.17
CA LEU A 16 -7.24 1.65 -2.82
C LEU A 16 -7.34 0.13 -2.76
N ASN A 17 -6.93 -0.53 -3.84
CA ASN A 17 -6.71 -1.97 -3.87
C ASN A 17 -5.21 -2.25 -3.70
N PRO A 18 -4.74 -2.81 -2.57
CA PRO A 18 -3.32 -3.03 -2.30
C PRO A 18 -2.58 -3.87 -3.35
N GLU A 19 -3.29 -4.69 -4.12
CA GLU A 19 -2.71 -5.56 -5.15
C GLU A 19 -2.70 -4.91 -6.55
N ASP A 20 -3.27 -3.73 -6.72
CA ASP A 20 -3.43 -3.04 -8.02
C ASP A 20 -2.88 -1.61 -8.04
N ILE A 21 -1.94 -1.30 -7.14
CA ILE A 21 -1.25 -0.01 -7.11
C ILE A 21 -0.09 -0.03 -8.12
N GLU A 22 -0.04 0.95 -9.02
CA GLU A 22 0.99 1.07 -10.03
C GLU A 22 1.88 2.31 -9.87
N GLU A 23 3.03 2.30 -10.54
CA GLU A 23 3.89 3.47 -10.68
C GLU A 23 3.10 4.68 -11.24
N GLY A 24 3.10 5.79 -10.53
CA GLY A 24 2.38 7.01 -10.90
C GLY A 24 0.99 7.14 -10.29
N ASP A 25 0.52 6.15 -9.52
CA ASP A 25 -0.73 6.28 -8.77
C ASP A 25 -0.54 7.13 -7.50
N ASP A 26 -1.62 7.71 -7.00
CA ASP A 26 -1.62 8.40 -5.72
C ASP A 26 -2.05 7.42 -4.61
N VAL A 27 -1.26 7.36 -3.54
CA VAL A 27 -1.49 6.47 -2.40
C VAL A 27 -1.66 7.30 -1.14
N TYR A 28 -2.61 6.91 -0.29
CA TYR A 28 -2.85 7.54 1.01
C TYR A 28 -2.93 6.48 2.10
N PHE A 29 -2.39 6.81 3.26
CA PHE A 29 -2.41 6.01 4.47
C PHE A 29 -3.11 6.80 5.58
N GLU A 30 -3.85 6.09 6.42
CA GLU A 30 -4.52 6.64 7.60
C GLU A 30 -3.98 5.93 8.85
N CYS A 31 -3.50 6.72 9.81
CA CYS A 31 -3.02 6.25 11.10
C CYS A 31 -4.01 6.66 12.19
N LYS A 32 -4.83 5.69 12.64
CA LYS A 32 -5.84 5.88 13.67
C LYS A 32 -5.18 5.82 15.04
N VAL A 33 -5.12 6.96 15.72
CA VAL A 33 -4.48 7.09 17.04
C VAL A 33 -5.53 7.16 18.15
N HIS A 34 -5.45 6.23 19.09
CA HIS A 34 -6.20 6.27 20.35
C HIS A 34 -5.26 6.56 21.51
N ALA A 35 -5.42 7.70 22.16
CA ALA A 35 -4.54 8.15 23.23
C ALA A 35 -5.28 9.01 24.26
N ASN A 36 -4.84 8.95 25.51
CA ASN A 36 -5.28 9.87 26.55
C ASN A 36 -4.11 10.11 27.55
N PRO A 37 -3.54 11.32 27.63
CA PRO A 37 -3.87 12.53 26.86
C PRO A 37 -3.61 12.39 25.36
N ALA A 38 -4.15 13.32 24.57
CA ALA A 38 -3.98 13.32 23.12
C ALA A 38 -2.49 13.33 22.73
N ALA A 39 -2.15 12.61 21.66
CA ALA A 39 -0.79 12.59 21.14
C ALA A 39 -0.40 13.98 20.61
N TYR A 40 0.78 14.46 20.98
CA TYR A 40 1.31 15.75 20.53
C TYR A 40 2.17 15.63 19.27
N LYS A 41 2.51 14.40 18.87
CA LYS A 41 3.40 14.12 17.74
C LYS A 41 3.04 12.77 17.11
N VAL A 42 3.03 12.72 15.78
CA VAL A 42 2.98 11.49 14.98
C VAL A 42 4.11 11.53 13.96
N ILE A 43 4.85 10.43 13.87
CA ILE A 43 6.00 10.26 12.96
C ILE A 43 5.70 9.10 12.03
N TRP A 44 5.85 9.34 10.74
CA TRP A 44 5.72 8.31 9.70
C TRP A 44 7.08 7.72 9.34
N LYS A 45 7.12 6.42 9.09
CA LYS A 45 8.34 5.70 8.72
C LYS A 45 8.11 4.84 7.48
N HIS A 46 9.09 4.85 6.58
CA HIS A 46 9.21 3.93 5.45
C HIS A 46 10.48 3.10 5.64
N ASN A 47 10.34 1.77 5.70
CA ASN A 47 11.45 0.85 5.99
C ASN A 47 12.27 1.26 7.22
N HIS A 48 11.57 1.66 8.29
CA HIS A 48 12.13 2.17 9.56
C HIS A 48 12.82 3.54 9.49
N GLN A 49 12.84 4.19 8.33
CA GLN A 49 13.39 5.54 8.17
C GLN A 49 12.29 6.59 8.24
N ILE A 50 12.54 7.70 8.95
CA ILE A 50 11.56 8.77 9.11
C ILE A 50 11.27 9.43 7.76
N ILE A 51 9.99 9.50 7.41
CA ILE A 51 9.51 10.22 6.24
C ILE A 51 9.44 11.70 6.57
N GLN A 52 10.08 12.53 5.75
CA GLN A 52 9.99 13.98 5.84
C GLN A 52 8.92 14.50 4.88
N HIS A 53 8.19 15.51 5.32
CA HIS A 53 7.28 16.25 4.43
C HIS A 53 8.11 16.86 3.29
N ASN A 54 7.78 16.50 2.05
CA ASN A 54 8.33 17.10 0.86
C ASN A 54 7.26 17.16 -0.24
N GLN A 55 6.44 18.21 -0.22
CA GLN A 55 5.34 18.39 -1.17
C GLN A 55 5.83 18.44 -2.63
N ARG A 56 7.02 18.98 -2.90
CA ARG A 56 7.60 19.02 -4.26
C ARG A 56 7.93 17.63 -4.80
N ALA A 57 8.23 16.69 -3.91
CA ALA A 57 8.46 15.29 -4.24
C ALA A 57 7.19 14.43 -4.08
N GLY A 58 6.01 15.05 -3.91
CA GLY A 58 4.75 14.34 -3.75
C GLY A 58 4.55 13.68 -2.38
N VAL A 59 5.34 14.02 -1.36
CA VAL A 59 5.23 13.43 -0.01
C VAL A 59 4.59 14.44 0.93
N ILE A 60 3.34 14.19 1.35
CA ILE A 60 2.55 15.09 2.19
C ILE A 60 2.25 14.39 3.50
N VAL A 61 2.71 14.96 4.61
CA VAL A 61 2.61 14.35 5.94
C VAL A 61 1.71 15.22 6.83
N SER A 62 0.73 14.59 7.48
CA SER A 62 -0.13 15.18 8.51
C SER A 62 -0.04 14.36 9.82
N SER A 63 -0.67 14.85 10.89
CA SER A 63 -0.74 14.15 12.18
C SER A 63 -1.49 12.82 12.12
N GLY A 64 -2.34 12.59 11.11
CA GLY A 64 -3.12 11.35 10.96
C GLY A 64 -2.93 10.67 9.61
N ASP A 65 -2.38 11.36 8.61
CA ASP A 65 -2.38 10.92 7.23
C ASP A 65 -0.99 11.07 6.58
N LEU A 66 -0.70 10.16 5.66
CA LEU A 66 0.43 10.26 4.74
C LEU A 66 -0.10 10.10 3.33
N ALA A 67 0.13 11.08 2.48
CA ALA A 67 -0.16 10.99 1.05
C ALA A 67 1.15 10.97 0.24
N LEU A 68 1.22 10.04 -0.71
CA LEU A 68 2.28 9.89 -1.69
C LEU A 68 1.67 10.08 -3.07
N GLN A 69 2.08 11.14 -3.77
CA GLN A 69 1.62 11.45 -5.12
C GLN A 69 2.54 10.83 -6.16
N GLY A 70 1.98 10.18 -7.16
CA GLY A 70 2.73 9.58 -8.26
C GLY A 70 3.78 8.58 -7.80
N VAL A 71 3.38 7.54 -7.07
CA VAL A 71 4.31 6.61 -6.41
C VAL A 71 5.28 5.96 -7.39
N THR A 72 6.50 5.71 -6.94
CA THR A 72 7.52 4.98 -7.69
C THR A 72 7.84 3.65 -7.02
N ARG A 73 8.48 2.72 -7.73
CA ARG A 73 8.92 1.45 -7.13
C ARG A 73 9.86 1.59 -5.94
N HIS A 74 10.57 2.72 -5.81
CA HIS A 74 11.41 2.98 -4.64
C HIS A 74 10.62 3.25 -3.35
N GLN A 75 9.34 3.61 -3.48
CA GLN A 75 8.45 3.83 -2.33
C GLN A 75 7.75 2.55 -1.88
N ALA A 76 7.94 1.41 -2.58
CA ALA A 76 7.47 0.12 -2.10
C ALA A 76 8.16 -0.29 -0.79
N GLY A 77 7.48 -1.10 0.01
CA GLY A 77 7.98 -1.62 1.29
C GLY A 77 7.11 -1.24 2.48
N ASN A 78 7.70 -1.28 3.67
CA ASN A 78 6.94 -1.29 4.92
C ASN A 78 6.74 0.12 5.47
N TYR A 79 5.49 0.44 5.80
CA TYR A 79 5.09 1.68 6.44
C TYR A 79 4.63 1.44 7.87
N THR A 80 5.02 2.35 8.77
CA THR A 80 4.54 2.41 10.15
C THR A 80 4.37 3.87 10.58
N CYS A 81 3.54 4.10 11.58
CA CYS A 81 3.45 5.37 12.29
C CYS A 81 3.72 5.18 13.79
N THR A 82 4.35 6.18 14.41
CA THR A 82 4.60 6.25 15.85
C THR A 82 3.94 7.50 16.41
N ALA A 83 3.16 7.38 17.48
CA ALA A 83 2.53 8.52 18.16
C ALA A 83 3.10 8.66 19.57
N SER A 84 3.29 9.91 20.00
CA SER A 84 3.84 10.24 21.32
C SER A 84 2.84 11.08 22.12
N ASN A 85 2.59 10.70 23.37
CA ASN A 85 1.96 11.54 24.37
C ASN A 85 2.83 11.62 25.64
N VAL A 86 2.29 12.22 26.72
CA VAL A 86 3.04 12.37 27.98
C VAL A 86 3.26 11.04 28.73
N GLU A 87 2.48 10.01 28.42
CA GLU A 87 2.61 8.68 29.02
C GLU A 87 3.66 7.83 28.29
N GLY A 88 3.90 8.09 27.01
CA GLY A 88 4.95 7.43 26.22
C GLY A 88 4.67 7.40 24.73
N ASP A 89 5.30 6.43 24.07
CA ASP A 89 5.23 6.20 22.63
C ASP A 89 4.45 4.91 22.32
N GLY A 90 3.72 4.92 21.21
CA GLY A 90 3.12 3.73 20.61
C GLY A 90 3.44 3.64 19.13
N ASP A 91 3.59 2.42 18.62
CA ASP A 91 3.77 2.12 17.20
C ASP A 91 2.54 1.41 16.61
N SER A 92 2.29 1.59 15.32
CA SER A 92 1.24 0.88 14.59
C SER A 92 1.65 -0.54 14.18
N ASN A 93 0.68 -1.28 13.63
CA ASN A 93 0.98 -2.40 12.73
C ASN A 93 1.79 -1.93 11.51
N VAL A 94 2.39 -2.90 10.82
CA VAL A 94 3.09 -2.68 9.55
C VAL A 94 2.11 -2.83 8.40
N VAL A 95 2.16 -1.90 7.44
CA VAL A 95 1.48 -2.02 6.15
C VAL A 95 2.53 -2.05 5.05
N GLU A 96 2.55 -3.11 4.25
CA GLU A 96 3.45 -3.23 3.10
C GLU A 96 2.78 -2.60 1.86
N LEU A 97 3.43 -1.58 1.30
CA LEU A 97 3.06 -1.00 0.01
C LEU A 97 3.72 -1.78 -1.11
N LYS A 98 2.90 -2.43 -1.95
CA LYS A 98 3.34 -3.00 -3.22
C LYS A 98 3.13 -1.96 -4.32
N VAL A 99 4.12 -1.79 -5.18
CA VAL A 99 4.03 -0.89 -6.35
C VAL A 99 4.37 -1.68 -7.60
N MET A 100 3.37 -1.87 -8.45
CA MET A 100 3.48 -2.61 -9.70
C MET A 100 4.14 -1.75 -10.78
N CYS A 101 5.02 -2.39 -11.55
CA CYS A 101 5.62 -1.76 -12.71
C CYS A 101 4.64 -1.75 -13.89
N LYS A 102 4.34 -0.56 -14.42
CA LYS A 102 3.53 -0.39 -15.63
C LYS A 102 4.04 -1.19 -16.82
N TYR A 103 5.36 -1.21 -17.02
CA TYR A 103 5.97 -1.93 -18.15
C TYR A 103 5.79 -3.45 -18.04
N ILE A 104 6.05 -4.03 -16.86
CA ILE A 104 5.92 -5.48 -16.67
C ILE A 104 4.46 -5.91 -16.80
N ARG A 105 3.49 -5.14 -16.28
CA ARG A 105 2.06 -5.42 -16.50
C ARG A 105 1.70 -5.38 -17.97
N SER A 106 2.16 -4.36 -18.70
CA SER A 106 1.91 -4.25 -20.15
C SER A 106 2.49 -5.43 -20.93
N VAL A 107 3.71 -5.87 -20.60
CA VAL A 107 4.33 -7.04 -21.23
C VAL A 107 3.55 -8.32 -20.89
N ASN A 108 3.19 -8.54 -19.63
CA ASN A 108 2.43 -9.71 -19.22
C ASN A 108 1.05 -9.76 -19.89
N ASN A 109 0.36 -8.63 -20.03
CA ASN A 109 -0.90 -8.56 -20.75
C ASN A 109 -0.72 -8.95 -22.23
N LYS A 110 0.30 -8.41 -22.90
CA LYS A 110 0.62 -8.79 -24.28
C LYS A 110 1.00 -10.27 -24.43
N ILE A 111 1.73 -10.82 -23.46
CA ILE A 111 2.07 -12.26 -23.43
C ILE A 111 0.81 -13.10 -23.23
N ASN A 112 -0.08 -12.72 -22.31
CA ASN A 112 -1.33 -13.44 -22.06
C ASN A 112 -2.28 -13.39 -23.26
N GLU A 113 -2.38 -12.23 -23.92
CA GLU A 113 -3.09 -12.06 -25.19
C GLU A 113 -2.47 -12.92 -26.31
N ALA A 114 -1.15 -13.03 -26.37
CA ALA A 114 -0.50 -13.89 -27.36
C ALA A 114 -0.70 -15.38 -27.05
N LEU A 115 -0.58 -15.79 -25.78
CA LEU A 115 -0.79 -17.16 -25.31
C LEU A 115 -2.22 -17.63 -25.60
N SER A 116 -3.24 -16.79 -25.39
CA SER A 116 -4.63 -17.14 -25.66
C SER A 116 -4.92 -17.38 -27.15
N LEU A 117 -4.08 -16.84 -28.04
CA LEU A 117 -4.16 -17.04 -29.49
C LEU A 117 -3.36 -18.24 -29.99
N THR A 118 -2.60 -18.94 -29.12
CA THR A 118 -1.81 -20.11 -29.53
C THR A 118 -2.66 -21.35 -29.74
N GLU A 119 -2.28 -22.17 -30.73
CA GLU A 119 -2.92 -23.45 -31.02
C GLU A 119 -2.96 -24.35 -29.77
N ALA A 120 -1.89 -24.38 -28.98
CA ALA A 120 -1.82 -25.16 -27.75
C ALA A 120 -2.88 -24.74 -26.70
N ALA A 121 -3.10 -23.44 -26.50
CA ALA A 121 -4.09 -22.95 -25.53
C ALA A 121 -5.53 -23.19 -26.00
N ILE A 122 -5.79 -23.00 -27.30
CA ILE A 122 -7.09 -23.31 -27.92
C ILE A 122 -7.38 -24.81 -27.83
N VAL A 123 -6.39 -25.65 -28.08
CA VAL A 123 -6.51 -27.11 -27.93
C VAL A 123 -6.79 -27.48 -26.48
N VAL A 124 -6.08 -26.89 -25.51
CA VAL A 124 -6.36 -27.13 -24.09
C VAL A 124 -7.78 -26.70 -23.74
N ALA A 125 -8.23 -25.51 -24.16
CA ALA A 125 -9.59 -25.06 -23.91
C ALA A 125 -10.64 -25.97 -24.57
N ALA A 126 -10.43 -26.37 -25.83
CA ALA A 126 -11.32 -27.28 -26.54
C ALA A 126 -11.34 -28.67 -25.91
N VAL A 127 -10.19 -29.21 -25.49
CA VAL A 127 -10.08 -30.48 -24.78
C VAL A 127 -10.76 -30.40 -23.42
N VAL A 128 -10.59 -29.30 -22.67
CA VAL A 128 -11.27 -29.09 -21.39
C VAL A 128 -12.79 -29.01 -21.59
N VAL A 129 -13.27 -28.23 -22.58
CA VAL A 129 -14.70 -28.16 -22.90
C VAL A 129 -15.25 -29.53 -23.28
N VAL A 130 -14.55 -30.29 -24.12
CA VAL A 130 -14.93 -31.66 -24.47
C VAL A 130 -14.95 -32.54 -23.21
N VAL A 131 -13.88 -32.59 -22.41
CA VAL A 131 -13.81 -33.49 -21.23
C VAL A 131 -14.85 -33.15 -20.15
N VAL A 132 -15.30 -31.90 -20.04
CA VAL A 132 -16.29 -31.47 -19.03
C VAL A 132 -17.74 -31.66 -19.50
N GLU A 133 -17.99 -31.77 -20.82
CA GLU A 133 -19.32 -31.96 -21.39
C GLU A 133 -19.68 -33.43 -21.74
N TRP A 134 -18.85 -34.41 -21.38
CA TRP A 134 -19.11 -35.86 -21.52
C TRP A 134 -19.00 -36.63 -20.20
#